data_AF-A0A508SW55-F1
#
_entry.id   AF-A0A508SW55-F1
#
_cell.length_a   1.000
_cell.length_b   1.000
_cell.length_c   1.000
_cell.angle_alpha   90.00
_cell.angle_beta   90.00
_cell.angle_gamma   90.00
#
_symmetry.space_group_name_H-M   'P 1'
#
loop_
_entity.id
_entity.type
_entity.pdbx_description
1 polymer ?
#
loop_
_entity_poly.entity_id
_entity_poly.type
_entity_poly.pdbx_seq_one_letter_code
_entity_poly.pdbx_strand_id
1 'polypeptide(L)'
;MARTTAGQPPLRPRAAVEADPRDDVATGKKRLDLFHFMPFRLNRLAAEVSSALSSEYQARYGLDIPEWRVLATLGFRSDPCSAQYIAHCTRTHKSTISRAVSALMEREIVERVENEDDRREFRLRLTKKGQALYEELIPRLLRKEQEILSCLSAQERRDLARLLGKVEQSLELVQTSEEADAKEAY
;
A
#
# COMPACT_ATOMS: atom_id res chain seq x y z
N MET A 1 -55.48 -25.21 -10.97
CA MET A 1 -54.11 -24.64 -10.79
C MET A 1 -54.30 -23.15 -10.50
N ALA A 2 -53.78 -22.49 -9.47
CA ALA A 2 -52.93 -22.86 -8.36
C ALA A 2 -53.21 -21.92 -7.16
N ARG A 3 -53.19 -22.54 -5.98
CA ARG A 3 -53.15 -22.07 -4.59
C ARG A 3 -52.74 -20.61 -4.31
N THR A 4 -53.61 -19.94 -3.55
CA THR A 4 -53.36 -18.77 -2.70
C THR A 4 -52.26 -19.07 -1.68
N THR A 5 -51.18 -18.30 -1.70
CA THR A 5 -50.05 -18.42 -0.78
C THR A 5 -50.26 -17.54 0.45
N ALA A 6 -50.04 -18.14 1.62
CA ALA A 6 -50.16 -17.55 2.95
C ALA A 6 -49.20 -16.37 3.18
N GLY A 7 -49.63 -15.43 4.01
CA GLY A 7 -48.87 -14.26 4.43
C GLY A 7 -47.67 -14.60 5.30
N GLN A 8 -46.61 -13.82 5.11
CA GLN A 8 -45.41 -13.85 5.95
C GLN A 8 -45.30 -12.51 6.70
N PRO A 9 -45.16 -12.51 8.04
CA PRO A 9 -45.12 -11.29 8.87
C PRO A 9 -43.75 -10.58 8.81
N PRO A 10 -43.65 -9.31 9.29
CA PRO A 10 -42.54 -8.42 8.96
C PRO A 10 -41.28 -8.71 9.77
N LEU A 11 -40.13 -8.55 9.12
CA LEU A 11 -38.80 -8.63 9.75
C LEU A 11 -38.59 -7.39 10.65
N ARG A 12 -38.48 -7.61 11.97
CA ARG A 12 -37.92 -6.62 12.90
C ARG A 12 -36.39 -6.66 12.85
N PRO A 13 -35.69 -5.53 13.07
CA PRO A 13 -34.23 -5.47 13.07
C PRO A 13 -33.67 -6.04 14.36
N ARG A 14 -32.71 -6.97 14.26
CA ARG A 14 -31.99 -7.51 15.41
C ARG A 14 -30.60 -6.88 15.45
N ALA A 15 -30.42 -5.95 16.39
CA ALA A 15 -29.11 -5.61 16.90
C ALA A 15 -28.43 -6.90 17.39
N ALA A 16 -27.31 -7.25 16.77
CA ALA A 16 -26.39 -8.24 17.27
C ALA A 16 -25.01 -7.58 17.26
N VAL A 17 -24.59 -7.15 18.44
CA VAL A 17 -23.18 -6.95 18.75
C VAL A 17 -22.55 -8.34 18.60
N GLU A 18 -21.86 -8.57 17.49
CA GLU A 18 -21.20 -9.84 17.22
C GLU A 18 -20.05 -10.04 18.22
N ALA A 19 -20.17 -11.11 19.00
CA ALA A 19 -19.19 -11.56 19.96
C ALA A 19 -17.87 -11.95 19.28
N ASP A 20 -16.76 -11.72 19.98
CA ASP A 20 -15.40 -12.07 19.54
C ASP A 20 -15.30 -13.59 19.30
N PRO A 21 -14.96 -14.07 18.08
CA PRO A 21 -14.89 -15.51 17.75
C PRO A 21 -13.75 -16.28 18.43
N ARG A 22 -13.12 -15.72 19.47
CA ARG A 22 -11.87 -16.26 20.06
C ARG A 22 -12.09 -17.34 21.12
N ASP A 23 -13.33 -17.59 21.54
CA ASP A 23 -13.62 -18.40 22.72
C ASP A 23 -14.24 -19.79 22.47
N ASP A 24 -13.93 -20.43 21.34
CA ASP A 24 -14.14 -21.89 21.20
C ASP A 24 -12.81 -22.63 21.37
N VAL A 25 -12.37 -22.75 22.63
CA VAL A 25 -11.26 -23.61 23.05
C VAL A 25 -11.81 -24.89 23.66
N ALA A 26 -12.46 -25.71 22.85
CA ALA A 26 -12.75 -27.10 23.19
C ALA A 26 -12.57 -27.96 21.92
N THR A 27 -11.61 -28.89 21.96
CA THR A 27 -11.19 -29.86 20.91
C THR A 27 -10.09 -29.44 19.91
N GLY A 28 -8.82 -29.59 20.33
CA GLY A 28 -7.84 -30.45 19.64
C GLY A 28 -7.18 -30.04 18.31
N LYS A 29 -7.74 -29.11 17.52
CA LYS A 29 -7.02 -28.42 16.43
C LYS A 29 -7.64 -27.03 16.29
N LYS A 30 -7.01 -26.01 16.89
CA LYS A 30 -7.34 -24.62 16.58
C LYS A 30 -7.01 -24.41 15.10
N ARG A 31 -8.01 -24.55 14.22
CA ARG A 31 -7.88 -24.16 12.82
C ARG A 31 -7.91 -22.64 12.79
N LEU A 32 -6.83 -22.05 12.29
CA LEU A 32 -6.78 -20.62 12.08
C LEU A 32 -7.70 -20.28 10.91
N ASP A 33 -8.81 -19.60 11.18
CA ASP A 33 -9.65 -19.07 10.10
C ASP A 33 -8.92 -17.88 9.45
N LEU A 34 -8.39 -18.11 8.25
CA LEU A 34 -7.66 -17.11 7.49
C LEU A 34 -8.50 -15.87 7.16
N PHE A 35 -9.82 -16.02 7.03
CA PHE A 35 -10.71 -14.89 6.72
C PHE A 35 -10.98 -13.98 7.91
N HIS A 36 -10.67 -14.44 9.12
CA HIS A 36 -10.68 -13.64 10.35
C HIS A 36 -9.26 -13.32 10.86
N PHE A 37 -8.23 -13.95 10.30
CA PHE A 37 -6.83 -13.71 10.65
C PHE A 37 -6.28 -12.44 9.97
N MET A 38 -6.08 -11.39 10.77
CA MET A 38 -5.71 -10.05 10.28
C MET A 38 -4.49 -9.99 9.36
N PRO A 39 -3.34 -10.67 9.63
CA PRO A 39 -2.18 -10.61 8.73
C PRO A 39 -2.49 -11.10 7.31
N PHE A 40 -3.28 -12.16 7.19
CA PHE A 40 -3.69 -12.69 5.88
C PHE A 40 -4.62 -11.72 5.16
N ARG A 41 -5.61 -11.16 5.88
CA ARG A 41 -6.53 -10.16 5.31
C ARG A 41 -5.80 -8.91 4.83
N LEU A 42 -4.85 -8.40 5.62
CA LEU A 42 -4.06 -7.21 5.29
C LEU A 42 -3.18 -7.46 4.05
N ASN A 43 -2.49 -8.60 3.99
CA ASN A 43 -1.66 -8.94 2.83
C ASN A 43 -2.49 -9.02 1.55
N ARG A 44 -3.63 -9.73 1.59
CA ARG A 44 -4.52 -9.87 0.43
C ARG A 44 -5.11 -8.52 0.02
N LEU A 45 -5.59 -7.73 0.98
CA LEU A 45 -6.15 -6.40 0.69
C LEU A 45 -5.10 -5.46 0.09
N ALA A 46 -3.87 -5.46 0.63
CA ALA A 46 -2.79 -4.65 0.09
C ALA A 46 -2.43 -5.04 -1.36
N ALA A 47 -2.46 -6.33 -1.69
CA ALA A 47 -2.24 -6.82 -3.05
C ALA A 47 -3.35 -6.35 -4.01
N GLU A 48 -4.62 -6.48 -3.62
CA GLU A 48 -5.76 -6.03 -4.44
C GLU A 48 -5.78 -4.52 -4.62
N VAL A 49 -5.50 -3.74 -3.57
CA VAL A 49 -5.38 -2.27 -3.67
C VAL A 49 -4.23 -1.87 -4.59
N SER A 50 -3.08 -2.56 -4.50
CA SER A 50 -1.93 -2.32 -5.39
C SER A 50 -2.28 -2.60 -6.86
N SER A 51 -3.01 -3.69 -7.12
CA SER A 51 -3.47 -4.08 -8.45
C SER A 51 -4.49 -3.08 -9.02
N ALA A 52 -5.45 -2.64 -8.19
CA ALA A 52 -6.43 -1.64 -8.59
C ALA A 52 -5.76 -0.31 -8.97
N LEU A 53 -4.78 0.13 -8.18
CA LEU A 53 -3.98 1.33 -8.48
C LEU A 53 -3.10 1.15 -9.73
N SER A 54 -2.57 -0.06 -9.98
CA SER A 54 -1.66 -0.28 -11.11
C SER A 54 -2.28 -0.09 -12.46
N SER A 55 -3.60 -0.28 -12.57
CA SER A 55 -4.34 0.01 -13.81
C SER A 55 -4.13 1.45 -14.32
N GLU A 56 -3.93 2.43 -13.42
CA GLU A 56 -3.76 3.84 -13.79
C GLU A 56 -2.42 4.14 -14.47
N TYR A 57 -1.34 3.46 -14.06
CA TYR A 57 0.00 3.73 -14.57
C TYR A 57 0.49 2.67 -15.58
N GLN A 58 -0.02 1.45 -15.50
CA GLN A 58 0.38 0.37 -16.40
C GLN A 58 -0.21 0.55 -17.80
N ALA A 59 -1.51 0.85 -17.91
CA ALA A 59 -2.17 0.99 -19.21
C ALA A 59 -1.66 2.20 -20.01
N ARG A 60 -1.29 3.29 -19.32
CA ARG A 60 -0.97 4.57 -19.95
C ARG A 60 0.53 4.86 -20.04
N TYR A 61 1.32 4.37 -19.09
CA TYR A 61 2.76 4.66 -19.03
C TYR A 61 3.61 3.39 -19.01
N GLY A 62 3.00 2.20 -19.06
CA GLY A 62 3.73 0.93 -19.04
C GLY A 62 4.61 0.78 -17.80
N LEU A 63 4.19 1.34 -16.67
CA LEU A 63 4.87 1.16 -15.39
C LEU A 63 4.34 -0.09 -14.70
N ASP A 64 5.21 -0.88 -14.09
CA ASP A 64 4.80 -1.95 -13.17
C ASP A 64 4.74 -1.47 -11.71
N ILE A 65 4.22 -2.31 -10.80
CA ILE A 65 4.06 -1.95 -9.39
C ILE A 65 5.41 -1.58 -8.73
N PRO A 66 6.49 -2.37 -8.89
CA PRO A 66 7.82 -2.00 -8.43
C PRO A 66 8.35 -0.66 -8.95
N GLU A 67 8.22 -0.40 -10.25
CA GLU A 67 8.65 0.84 -10.90
C GLU A 67 7.87 2.04 -10.36
N TRP A 68 6.54 1.90 -10.22
CA TRP A 68 5.72 2.91 -9.57
C TRP A 68 6.17 3.18 -8.13
N ARG A 69 6.46 2.14 -7.34
CA ARG A 69 6.95 2.29 -5.95
C ARG A 69 8.27 3.06 -5.88
N VAL A 70 9.20 2.79 -6.80
CA VAL A 70 10.45 3.56 -6.92
C VAL A 70 10.15 5.01 -7.26
N LEU A 71 9.36 5.26 -8.30
CA LEU A 71 8.98 6.61 -8.73
C LEU A 71 8.31 7.39 -7.60
N ALA A 72 7.36 6.79 -6.89
CA ALA A 72 6.62 7.41 -5.80
C ALA A 72 7.51 7.74 -4.60
N THR A 73 8.41 6.83 -4.23
CA THR A 73 9.36 7.05 -3.12
C THR A 73 10.32 8.18 -3.44
N LEU A 74 10.81 8.24 -4.68
CA LEU A 74 11.72 9.30 -5.13
C LEU A 74 11.01 10.63 -5.35
N GLY A 75 9.76 10.64 -5.82
CA GLY A 75 9.00 11.87 -6.05
C GLY A 75 8.43 12.49 -4.77
N PHE A 76 8.19 11.68 -3.74
CA PHE A 76 7.80 12.18 -2.42
C PHE A 76 8.96 12.86 -1.69
N ARG A 77 10.21 12.49 -2.01
CA ARG A 77 11.41 13.03 -1.38
C ARG A 77 12.04 14.11 -2.24
N SER A 78 12.55 15.16 -1.58
CA SER A 78 13.38 16.18 -2.22
C SER A 78 14.82 15.70 -2.43
N ASP A 79 15.31 14.86 -1.51
CA ASP A 79 16.70 14.42 -1.45
C ASP A 79 16.91 13.05 -2.11
N PRO A 80 18.06 12.84 -2.80
CA PRO A 80 18.41 11.55 -3.36
C PRO A 80 18.55 10.46 -2.29
N CYS A 81 18.06 9.26 -2.56
CA CYS A 81 18.09 8.13 -1.61
C CYS A 81 18.64 6.84 -2.22
N SER A 82 19.01 5.88 -1.38
CA SER A 82 19.58 4.61 -1.82
C SER A 82 18.49 3.65 -2.34
N ALA A 83 18.86 2.67 -3.16
CA ALA A 83 17.94 1.59 -3.53
C ALA A 83 17.54 0.74 -2.29
N GLN A 84 18.39 0.72 -1.27
CA GLN A 84 18.16 0.04 0.00
C GLN A 84 17.06 0.72 0.81
N TYR A 85 17.10 2.05 0.90
CA TYR A 85 16.02 2.86 1.45
C TYR A 85 14.68 2.51 0.82
N ILE A 86 14.62 2.53 -0.51
CA ILE A 86 13.38 2.27 -1.27
C ILE A 86 12.86 0.85 -0.97
N ALA A 87 13.74 -0.16 -0.98
CA ALA A 87 13.37 -1.52 -0.62
C ALA A 87 12.82 -1.64 0.80
N HIS A 88 13.40 -0.90 1.75
CA HIS A 88 12.94 -0.87 3.13
C HIS A 88 11.54 -0.24 3.26
N CYS A 89 11.36 0.98 2.76
CA CYS A 89 10.08 1.72 2.81
C CYS A 89 8.96 0.97 2.11
N THR A 90 9.25 0.38 0.95
CA THR A 90 8.23 -0.30 0.13
C THR A 90 8.01 -1.75 0.54
N ARG A 91 8.74 -2.26 1.56
CA ARG A 91 8.77 -3.68 1.97
C ARG A 91 8.92 -4.62 0.77
N THR A 92 9.73 -4.22 -0.21
CA THR A 92 9.93 -4.95 -1.47
C THR A 92 11.32 -5.53 -1.51
N HIS A 93 11.47 -6.75 -2.04
CA HIS A 93 12.78 -7.39 -2.13
C HIS A 93 13.79 -6.54 -2.92
N LYS A 94 15.03 -6.48 -2.42
CA LYS A 94 16.12 -5.69 -3.02
C LYS A 94 16.35 -6.01 -4.50
N SER A 95 16.23 -7.28 -4.90
CA SER A 95 16.36 -7.71 -6.31
C SER A 95 15.22 -7.21 -7.20
N THR A 96 14.02 -7.01 -6.66
CA THR A 96 12.88 -6.44 -7.40
C THR A 96 13.04 -4.94 -7.55
N ILE A 97 13.42 -4.22 -6.48
CA ILE A 97 13.73 -2.79 -6.56
C ILE A 97 14.91 -2.51 -7.49
N SER A 98 15.97 -3.32 -7.45
CA SER A 98 17.12 -3.14 -8.34
C SER A 98 16.72 -3.27 -9.82
N ARG A 99 15.85 -4.22 -10.18
CA ARG A 99 15.36 -4.38 -11.55
C ARG A 99 14.49 -3.19 -11.97
N ALA A 100 13.60 -2.73 -11.09
CA ALA A 100 12.76 -1.57 -11.33
C ALA A 100 13.59 -0.30 -11.53
N VAL A 101 14.61 -0.08 -10.69
CA VAL A 101 15.53 1.05 -10.84
C VAL A 101 16.27 0.99 -12.17
N SER A 102 16.78 -0.19 -12.58
CA SER A 102 17.43 -0.37 -13.89
C SER A 102 16.50 -0.01 -15.04
N ALA A 103 15.27 -0.53 -15.05
CA ALA A 103 14.29 -0.22 -16.08
C ALA A 103 13.93 1.28 -16.13
N LEU A 104 13.81 1.94 -14.97
CA LEU A 104 13.54 3.37 -14.91
C LEU A 104 14.72 4.24 -15.34
N MET A 105 15.96 3.79 -15.11
CA MET A 105 17.16 4.47 -15.62
C MET A 105 17.28 4.34 -17.14
N GLU A 106 17.02 3.15 -17.70
CA GLU A 106 16.98 2.93 -19.16
C GLU A 106 15.92 3.81 -19.83
N ARG A 107 14.83 4.12 -19.12
CA ARG A 107 13.77 5.02 -19.56
C ARG A 107 14.03 6.50 -19.27
N GLU A 108 15.19 6.83 -18.69
CA GLU A 108 15.59 8.19 -18.29
C GLU A 108 14.61 8.86 -17.29
N ILE A 109 13.91 8.06 -16.50
CA ILE A 109 12.98 8.52 -15.45
C ILE A 109 13.73 8.75 -14.13
N VAL A 110 14.71 7.89 -13.85
CA VAL A 110 15.58 7.95 -12.67
C VAL A 110 17.02 8.13 -13.11
N GLU A 111 17.80 8.89 -12.35
CA GLU A 111 19.24 9.01 -12.54
C GLU A 111 20.01 8.76 -11.25
N ARG A 112 21.28 8.35 -11.41
CA ARG A 112 22.21 8.17 -10.30
C ARG A 112 22.89 9.50 -9.98
N VAL A 113 23.02 9.76 -8.69
CA VAL A 113 23.80 10.87 -8.15
C VAL A 113 25.00 10.26 -7.43
N GLU A 114 26.20 10.74 -7.77
CA GLU A 114 27.41 10.35 -7.04
C GLU A 114 27.32 10.84 -5.60
N ASN A 115 27.71 9.97 -4.67
CA ASN A 115 27.88 10.32 -3.28
C ASN A 115 29.36 10.70 -3.10
N GLU A 116 29.64 11.95 -2.75
CA GLU A 116 31.02 12.44 -2.55
C GLU A 116 31.71 11.74 -1.37
N ASP A 117 30.93 11.26 -0.38
CA ASP A 117 31.45 10.67 0.86
C ASP A 117 31.57 9.13 0.83
N ASP A 118 30.77 8.42 0.03
CA ASP A 118 30.86 6.97 -0.11
C ASP A 118 30.57 6.48 -1.53
N ARG A 119 31.65 6.19 -2.27
CA ARG A 119 31.62 5.66 -3.64
C ARG A 119 31.00 4.26 -3.76
N ARG A 120 30.69 3.58 -2.65
CA ARG A 120 30.09 2.24 -2.66
C ARG A 120 28.56 2.26 -2.78
N GLU A 121 27.92 3.39 -2.49
CA GLU A 121 26.46 3.52 -2.57
C GLU A 121 26.04 4.70 -3.44
N PHE A 122 25.45 4.39 -4.60
CA PHE A 122 24.86 5.40 -5.48
C PHE A 122 23.49 5.81 -4.95
N ARG A 123 23.25 7.13 -4.90
CA ARG A 123 21.93 7.68 -4.61
C ARG A 123 21.14 7.83 -5.90
N LEU A 124 19.82 7.79 -5.78
CA LEU A 124 18.88 7.86 -6.89
C LEU A 124 18.03 9.11 -6.73
N ARG A 125 17.72 9.78 -7.85
CA ARG A 125 16.73 10.86 -7.89
C ARG A 125 15.91 10.78 -9.19
N LEU A 126 14.77 11.45 -9.20
CA LEU A 126 14.01 11.63 -10.43
C LEU A 126 14.73 12.61 -11.35
N THR A 127 14.72 12.30 -12.66
CA THR A 127 15.07 13.29 -13.68
C THR A 127 13.93 14.29 -13.84
N LYS A 128 14.13 15.35 -14.63
CA LYS A 128 13.02 16.26 -15.00
C LYS A 128 11.84 15.52 -15.64
N LYS A 129 12.13 14.50 -16.45
CA LYS A 129 11.13 13.63 -17.08
C LYS A 129 10.39 12.79 -16.03
N GLY A 130 11.11 12.22 -15.08
CA GLY A 130 10.50 11.47 -13.98
C GLY A 130 9.65 12.34 -13.06
N GLN A 131 10.09 13.56 -12.78
CA GLN A 131 9.32 14.52 -11.97
C GLN A 131 8.01 14.91 -12.66
N ALA A 132 8.04 15.24 -13.95
CA ALA A 132 6.83 15.55 -14.71
C ALA A 132 5.86 14.36 -14.77
N LEU A 133 6.39 13.14 -14.93
CA LEU A 133 5.58 11.91 -14.89
C LEU A 133 4.93 11.69 -13.52
N TYR A 134 5.68 11.90 -12.44
CA TYR A 134 5.17 11.81 -11.07
C TYR A 134 4.02 12.81 -10.85
N GLU A 135 4.21 14.07 -11.22
CA GLU A 135 3.19 15.12 -11.08
C GLU A 135 1.93 14.85 -11.92
N GLU A 136 2.05 14.27 -13.11
CA GLU A 136 0.90 13.89 -13.94
C GLU A 136 0.10 12.72 -13.32
N LEU A 137 0.78 11.81 -12.62
CA LEU A 137 0.16 10.62 -12.01
C LEU A 137 -0.61 10.95 -10.73
N ILE A 138 -0.14 11.89 -9.90
CA ILE A 138 -0.71 12.17 -8.57
C ILE A 138 -2.23 12.40 -8.60
N PRO A 139 -2.80 13.31 -9.44
CA PRO A 139 -4.23 13.56 -9.43
C PRO A 139 -5.07 12.33 -9.81
N ARG A 140 -4.51 11.41 -10.61
CA ARG A 140 -5.19 10.17 -11.03
C ARG A 140 -5.23 9.17 -9.89
N LEU A 141 -4.10 9.00 -9.22
CA LEU A 141 -3.97 8.09 -8.09
C LEU A 141 -4.84 8.53 -6.91
N LEU A 142 -4.91 9.83 -6.63
CA LEU A 142 -5.81 10.38 -5.61
C LEU A 142 -7.28 10.13 -5.95
N ARG A 143 -7.68 10.26 -7.22
CA ARG A 143 -9.04 9.88 -7.64
C ARG A 143 -9.28 8.38 -7.48
N LYS A 144 -8.31 7.55 -7.85
CA LYS A 144 -8.44 6.10 -7.74
C LYS A 144 -8.53 5.64 -6.29
N GLU A 145 -7.75 6.24 -5.40
CA GLU A 145 -7.86 6.05 -3.95
C GLU A 145 -9.26 6.43 -3.45
N GLN A 146 -9.79 7.58 -3.87
CA GLN A 146 -11.16 7.99 -3.51
C GLN A 146 -12.22 7.00 -3.98
N GLU A 147 -12.07 6.43 -5.19
CA GLU A 147 -12.96 5.38 -5.70
C GLU A 147 -12.89 4.12 -4.83
N ILE A 148 -11.68 3.64 -4.51
CA ILE A 148 -11.46 2.46 -3.67
C ILE A 148 -12.08 2.65 -2.28
N LEU A 149 -11.94 3.85 -1.71
CA LEU A 149 -12.43 4.19 -0.38
C LEU A 149 -13.86 4.77 -0.39
N SER A 150 -14.56 4.76 -1.53
CA SER A 150 -15.89 5.35 -1.68
C SER A 150 -16.98 4.64 -0.87
N CYS A 151 -16.75 3.37 -0.52
CA CYS A 151 -17.63 2.57 0.34
C CYS A 151 -17.64 3.02 1.81
N LEU A 152 -16.69 3.87 2.21
CA LEU A 152 -16.55 4.39 3.57
C LEU A 152 -17.13 5.80 3.68
N SER A 153 -17.77 6.10 4.79
CA SER A 153 -18.09 7.46 5.19
C SER A 153 -16.82 8.26 5.54
N ALA A 154 -16.95 9.58 5.65
CA ALA A 154 -15.83 10.42 6.07
C ALA A 154 -15.31 10.08 7.47
N GLN A 155 -16.19 9.63 8.38
CA GLN A 155 -15.79 9.20 9.72
C GLN A 155 -15.05 7.86 9.68
N GLU A 156 -15.56 6.89 8.93
CA GLU A 156 -14.90 5.57 8.80
C GLU A 156 -13.51 5.69 8.15
N ARG A 157 -13.34 6.59 7.17
CA ARG A 157 -12.01 6.89 6.60
C ARG A 157 -11.03 7.41 7.65
N ARG A 158 -11.47 8.33 8.53
CA ARG A 158 -10.64 8.85 9.63
C ARG A 158 -10.30 7.75 10.64
N ASP A 159 -11.28 6.93 11.00
CA ASP A 159 -11.06 5.82 11.93
C ASP A 159 -10.13 4.75 11.36
N LEU A 160 -10.25 4.42 10.07
CA LEU A 160 -9.34 3.52 9.38
C LEU A 160 -7.90 4.04 9.42
N ALA A 161 -7.67 5.30 9.03
CA ALA A 161 -6.34 5.90 9.05
C ALA A 161 -5.74 5.90 10.47
N ARG A 162 -6.53 6.25 11.48
CA ARG A 162 -6.11 6.24 12.88
C ARG A 162 -5.76 4.84 13.38
N LEU A 163 -6.56 3.83 13.04
CA LEU A 163 -6.33 2.45 13.45
C LEU A 163 -5.13 1.83 12.72
N LEU A 164 -4.99 2.12 11.43
CA LEU A 164 -3.82 1.71 10.64
C LEU A 164 -2.54 2.28 11.24
N GLY A 165 -2.50 3.59 11.53
CA GLY A 165 -1.34 4.23 12.15
C GLY A 165 -0.94 3.62 13.50
N LYS A 166 -1.91 3.15 14.31
CA LYS A 166 -1.59 2.43 15.56
C LYS A 166 -0.91 1.08 15.32
N VAL A 167 -1.36 0.34 14.31
CA VAL A 167 -0.75 -0.95 13.94
C VAL A 167 0.66 -0.72 13.37
N GLU A 168 0.81 0.29 12.51
CA GLU A 168 2.11 0.67 11.95
C GLU A 168 3.11 1.06 13.04
N GLN A 169 2.69 1.88 14.01
CA GLN A 169 3.50 2.25 15.17
C GLN A 169 3.91 1.03 16.00
N SER A 170 3.00 0.07 16.22
CA SER A 170 3.30 -1.16 16.97
C SER A 170 4.34 -2.06 16.28
N LEU A 171 4.50 -1.90 14.96
CA LEU A 171 5.47 -2.61 14.14
C LEU A 171 6.70 -1.76 13.80
N GLU A 172 6.82 -0.57 14.40
CA GLU A 172 7.90 0.40 14.19
C GLU A 172 8.11 0.74 12.70
N LEU A 173 7.01 0.74 11.93
CA LEU A 173 7.04 1.16 10.54
C LEU A 173 7.35 2.66 10.46
N VAL A 174 8.12 3.02 9.44
CA VAL A 174 8.41 4.42 9.11
C VAL A 174 7.09 5.11 8.75
N GLN A 175 6.69 6.12 9.53
CA GLN A 175 5.43 6.85 9.33
C GLN A 175 5.63 8.21 8.66
N THR A 176 6.88 8.71 8.61
CA THR A 176 7.26 9.98 7.98
C THR A 176 8.59 9.86 7.24
N SER A 177 8.85 10.76 6.27
CA SER A 177 10.17 10.87 5.63
C SER A 177 11.30 11.14 6.62
N GLU A 178 11.02 11.92 7.67
CA GLU A 178 11.99 12.31 8.70
C GLU A 178 12.45 11.11 9.55
N GLU A 179 11.54 10.20 9.89
CA GLU A 179 11.86 8.96 10.62
C GLU A 179 12.69 7.97 9.79
N ALA A 180 12.52 8.02 8.47
CA ALA A 180 13.20 7.15 7.52
C ALA A 180 14.67 7.53 7.37
N ASP A 181 14.94 8.83 7.27
CA ASP A 181 16.29 9.39 7.18
C ASP A 181 17.05 9.27 8.53
N ALA A 182 16.34 9.36 9.66
CA ALA A 182 16.92 9.14 10.98
C ALA A 182 17.34 7.67 11.22
N LYS A 183 16.65 6.70 10.62
CA LYS A 183 16.99 5.27 10.72
C LYS A 183 18.16 4.85 9.81
N GLU A 184 18.51 5.62 8.78
CA GLU A 184 19.70 5.40 7.95
C GLU A 184 20.99 5.96 8.56
N ALA A 185 20.91 6.65 9.71
CA ALA A 185 22.09 7.12 10.44
C ALA A 185 22.76 6.04 11.32
N TYR A 186 22.39 4.75 11.18
CA TYR A 186 22.94 3.65 11.98
C TYR A 186 23.39 2.44 11.15
#